data_AF-A0A1A0DA13-F1
#
_entry.id   AF-A0A1A0DA13-F1
#
_cell.length_a   1.000
_cell.length_b   1.000
_cell.length_c   1.000
_cell.angle_alpha   90.00
_cell.angle_beta   90.00
_cell.angle_gamma   90.00
#
_symmetry.space_group_name_H-M   'P 1'
#
loop_
_entity.id
_entity.type
_entity.pdbx_description
1 polymer ?
#
loop_
_entity_poly.entity_id
_entity_poly.type
_entity_poly.pdbx_seq_one_letter_code
_entity_poly.pdbx_strand_id
1 'polypeptide(L)'
;MGPIFSERVIHAPTEPEIHGAHDALAVSLHETGRVDLPLIAELLGRSEADTLAELGESVYLDPERSAQGRDVWVTSDEMLSGAVRTKLALAREAAHHDQRYARNVSALEGVQPADLRPSEITARLGAPWLPVTDIQDFVQEVMGIETTVRHTPEVACWSVNRAPFLSRAEATSVWGTERRNAAELLEDALSQSIPKIWDHWRDENGNDRRELNTQETEAAKEKLAAIKSAFEKWVWGDPERSDRLVKLYNETYNNLVPRAFDGSHLCLPGASSVITLRAHQKRVVWRIIASGRTYMAHAVGAGKTFSMAAAIMEQKRLGLISKAVIVVPGHCLAQMAREFLMLYPTARIMVADEANFVKAKRQRFIARAATENWDAIIITHDAFKFIPVEAGFEREMGWTASLQHQCAMMEVH
;
A
#
# COMPACT_ATOMS: atom_id res chain seq x y z
N MET A 1 -45.53 7.02 27.54
CA MET A 1 -45.20 5.90 26.63
C MET A 1 -44.05 6.35 25.74
N GLY A 2 -42.91 5.66 25.78
CA GLY A 2 -41.73 6.09 25.03
C GLY A 2 -41.85 5.81 23.53
N PRO A 3 -41.13 6.55 22.68
CA PRO A 3 -41.13 6.42 21.20
C PRO A 3 -40.68 5.05 20.67
N ILE A 4 -40.23 4.14 21.53
CA ILE A 4 -39.86 2.75 21.21
C ILE A 4 -41.01 1.93 20.61
N PHE A 5 -42.26 2.37 20.77
CA PHE A 5 -43.46 1.69 20.25
C PHE A 5 -44.08 2.38 19.04
N SER A 6 -43.53 3.52 18.59
CA SER A 6 -44.07 4.29 17.45
C SER A 6 -43.10 4.42 16.28
N GLU A 7 -41.82 4.11 16.47
CA GLU A 7 -40.78 4.27 15.45
C GLU A 7 -39.99 2.98 15.24
N ARG A 8 -39.65 2.70 13.98
CA ARG A 8 -38.81 1.55 13.59
C ARG A 8 -37.45 1.64 14.29
N VAL A 9 -37.08 0.61 15.04
CA VAL A 9 -35.82 0.52 15.82
C VAL A 9 -34.60 0.24 14.92
N ILE A 10 -34.84 -0.19 13.67
CA ILE A 10 -33.83 -0.25 12.62
C ILE A 10 -33.97 1.04 11.82
N HIS A 11 -33.02 1.96 11.99
CA HIS A 11 -32.98 3.17 11.16
C HIS A 11 -32.93 2.76 9.69
N ALA A 12 -33.86 3.28 8.89
CA ALA A 12 -33.73 3.18 7.44
C ALA A 12 -32.39 3.81 7.03
N PRO A 13 -31.69 3.26 6.03
CA PRO A 13 -30.54 3.93 5.43
C PRO A 13 -30.93 5.38 5.13
N THR A 14 -30.09 6.33 5.54
CA THR A 14 -30.33 7.74 5.21
C THR A 14 -30.18 7.86 3.71
N GLU A 15 -31.20 8.35 3.01
CA GLU A 15 -31.11 8.57 1.57
C GLU A 15 -29.93 9.52 1.30
N PRO A 16 -29.02 9.15 0.39
CA PRO A 16 -27.83 9.95 0.12
C PRO A 16 -28.24 11.28 -0.51
N GLU A 17 -27.72 12.38 0.02
CA GLU A 17 -27.89 13.69 -0.60
C GLU A 17 -26.84 13.85 -1.71
N ILE A 18 -27.23 13.66 -2.97
CA ILE A 18 -26.33 13.70 -4.14
C ILE A 18 -26.39 15.08 -4.81
N HIS A 19 -25.25 15.77 -4.92
CA HIS A 19 -25.14 17.06 -5.60
C HIS A 19 -24.41 17.00 -6.95
N GLY A 20 -23.83 15.84 -7.31
CA GLY A 20 -23.12 15.65 -8.57
C GLY A 20 -22.46 14.27 -8.70
N ALA A 21 -21.74 14.03 -9.80
CA ALA A 21 -21.21 12.71 -10.12
C ALA A 21 -20.19 12.17 -9.10
N HIS A 22 -19.39 13.03 -8.45
CA HIS A 22 -18.45 12.57 -7.41
C HIS A 22 -19.14 12.07 -6.14
N ASP A 23 -20.30 12.65 -5.79
CA ASP A 23 -21.11 12.15 -4.67
C ASP A 23 -21.67 10.77 -4.98
N ALA A 24 -22.23 10.59 -6.18
CA ALA A 24 -22.74 9.30 -6.62
C ALA A 24 -21.61 8.25 -6.75
N LEU A 25 -20.41 8.66 -7.19
CA LEU A 25 -19.22 7.80 -7.18
C LEU A 25 -18.86 7.34 -5.76
N ALA A 26 -18.88 8.23 -4.77
CA ALA A 26 -18.59 7.89 -3.39
C ALA A 26 -19.58 6.86 -2.82
N VAL A 27 -20.87 7.02 -3.12
CA VAL A 27 -21.91 6.04 -2.76
C VAL A 27 -21.65 4.70 -3.43
N SER A 28 -21.37 4.70 -4.74
CA SER A 28 -21.06 3.47 -5.49
C SER A 28 -19.86 2.71 -4.92
N LEU A 29 -18.78 3.42 -4.59
CA LEU A 29 -17.59 2.85 -3.96
C LEU A 29 -17.90 2.25 -2.59
N HIS A 30 -18.75 2.90 -1.80
CA HIS A 30 -19.13 2.43 -0.48
C HIS A 30 -20.04 1.19 -0.54
N GLU A 31 -21.05 1.19 -1.39
CA GLU A 31 -22.04 0.12 -1.47
C GLU A 31 -21.50 -1.12 -2.20
N THR A 32 -20.73 -0.93 -3.27
CA THR A 32 -20.32 -2.01 -4.17
C THR A 32 -18.83 -2.34 -4.09
N GLY A 33 -18.01 -1.48 -3.48
CA GLY A 33 -16.55 -1.61 -3.45
C GLY A 33 -15.87 -1.33 -4.79
N ARG A 34 -16.59 -0.84 -5.80
CA ARG A 34 -16.10 -0.61 -7.18
C ARG A 34 -16.79 0.59 -7.81
N VAL A 35 -16.32 1.01 -8.99
CA VAL A 35 -17.03 2.00 -9.81
C VAL A 35 -18.14 1.29 -10.57
N ASP A 36 -19.37 1.40 -10.08
CA ASP A 36 -20.56 0.82 -10.70
C ASP A 36 -21.31 1.91 -11.49
N LEU A 37 -20.99 2.05 -12.79
CA LEU A 37 -21.57 3.10 -13.64
C LEU A 37 -23.11 3.09 -13.70
N PRO A 38 -23.78 1.93 -13.84
CA PRO A 38 -25.25 1.87 -13.79
C PRO A 38 -25.82 2.48 -12.51
N LEU A 39 -25.26 2.13 -11.34
CA LEU A 39 -25.70 2.69 -10.06
C LEU A 39 -25.45 4.21 -9.98
N ILE A 40 -24.28 4.68 -10.43
CA ILE A 40 -23.97 6.12 -10.44
C ILE A 40 -24.96 6.87 -11.35
N ALA A 41 -25.27 6.33 -12.52
CA ALA A 41 -26.22 6.91 -13.45
C ALA A 41 -27.66 6.95 -12.89
N GLU A 42 -28.07 5.89 -12.19
CA GLU A 42 -29.35 5.83 -11.48
C GLU A 42 -29.44 6.90 -10.39
N LEU A 43 -28.41 7.03 -9.54
CA LEU A 43 -28.35 8.05 -8.48
C LEU A 43 -28.41 9.48 -9.01
N LEU A 44 -27.89 9.71 -10.22
CA LEU A 44 -27.94 11.02 -10.89
C LEU A 44 -29.23 11.23 -11.70
N GLY A 45 -30.00 10.18 -11.97
CA GLY A 45 -31.13 10.21 -12.90
C GLY A 45 -30.73 10.53 -14.35
N ARG A 46 -29.57 10.05 -14.80
CA ARG A 46 -28.99 10.35 -16.13
C ARG A 46 -28.62 9.09 -16.90
N SER A 47 -28.23 9.24 -18.16
CA SER A 47 -27.65 8.14 -18.93
C SER A 47 -26.23 7.81 -18.43
N GLU A 48 -25.77 6.58 -18.65
CA GLU A 48 -24.38 6.18 -18.36
C GLU A 48 -23.37 7.02 -19.15
N ALA A 49 -23.71 7.41 -20.39
CA ALA A 49 -22.86 8.24 -21.23
C ALA A 49 -22.66 9.65 -20.65
N ASP A 50 -23.74 10.30 -20.22
CA ASP A 50 -23.66 11.64 -19.59
C ASP A 50 -22.95 11.58 -18.24
N THR A 51 -23.19 10.50 -17.49
CA THR A 51 -22.55 10.24 -16.19
C THR A 51 -21.04 10.09 -16.37
N LEU A 52 -20.61 9.32 -17.36
CA LEU A 52 -19.19 9.14 -17.68
C LEU A 52 -18.54 10.45 -18.15
N ALA A 53 -19.27 11.27 -18.92
CA ALA A 53 -18.80 12.58 -19.33
C ALA A 53 -18.61 13.53 -18.14
N GLU A 54 -19.51 13.52 -17.16
CA GLU A 54 -19.38 14.32 -15.94
C GLU A 54 -18.25 13.81 -15.03
N LEU A 55 -18.13 12.49 -14.85
CA LEU A 55 -17.03 11.89 -14.06
C LEU A 55 -15.66 12.23 -14.66
N GLY A 56 -15.57 12.40 -15.98
CA GLY A 56 -14.36 12.81 -16.67
C GLY A 56 -13.15 11.98 -16.25
N GLU A 57 -12.06 12.65 -15.89
CA GLU A 57 -10.77 12.06 -15.46
C GLU A 57 -10.78 11.35 -14.10
N SER A 58 -11.93 11.29 -13.41
CA SER A 58 -12.03 10.63 -12.11
C SER A 58 -12.17 9.12 -12.18
N VAL A 59 -12.51 8.58 -13.35
CA VAL A 59 -12.62 7.13 -13.60
C VAL A 59 -11.97 6.76 -14.93
N TYR A 60 -11.40 5.56 -15.00
CA TYR A 60 -10.81 4.98 -16.21
C TYR A 60 -11.26 3.54 -16.39
N LEU A 61 -11.26 3.07 -17.63
CA LEU A 61 -11.56 1.69 -17.97
C LEU A 61 -10.30 0.84 -17.74
N ASP A 62 -10.35 -0.20 -16.91
CA ASP A 62 -9.19 -1.03 -16.61
C ASP A 62 -8.93 -2.03 -17.76
N PRO A 63 -7.81 -1.94 -18.51
CA PRO A 63 -7.52 -2.83 -19.64
C PRO A 63 -7.21 -4.28 -19.20
N GLU A 64 -6.79 -4.49 -17.96
CA GLU A 64 -6.46 -5.82 -17.44
C GLU A 64 -7.72 -6.55 -16.97
N ARG A 65 -8.61 -5.84 -16.27
CA ARG A 65 -9.83 -6.42 -15.71
C ARG A 65 -11.01 -6.42 -16.67
N SER A 66 -11.00 -5.55 -17.69
CA SER A 66 -12.05 -5.53 -18.70
C SER A 66 -11.82 -6.66 -19.70
N ALA A 67 -12.74 -7.62 -19.75
CA ALA A 67 -12.64 -8.77 -20.64
C ALA A 67 -14.02 -9.20 -21.13
N GLN A 68 -14.08 -9.74 -22.36
CA GLN A 68 -15.27 -10.41 -22.92
C GLN A 68 -16.56 -9.58 -22.85
N GLY A 69 -16.48 -8.28 -23.16
CA GLY A 69 -17.63 -7.37 -23.18
C GLY A 69 -18.07 -6.88 -21.79
N ARG A 70 -17.31 -7.17 -20.73
CA ARG A 70 -17.50 -6.59 -19.41
C ARG A 70 -16.50 -5.47 -19.19
N ASP A 71 -17.00 -4.25 -19.18
CA ASP A 71 -16.23 -3.06 -18.82
C ASP A 71 -16.05 -3.01 -17.29
N VAL A 72 -14.79 -2.87 -16.85
CA VAL A 72 -14.46 -2.67 -15.43
C VAL A 72 -13.88 -1.27 -15.27
N TRP A 73 -14.65 -0.41 -14.60
CA TRP A 73 -14.22 0.95 -14.30
C TRP A 73 -13.50 1.00 -12.95
N VAL A 74 -12.43 1.78 -12.89
CA VAL A 74 -11.62 2.02 -11.69
C VAL A 74 -11.46 3.51 -11.48
N THR A 75 -11.23 3.91 -10.24
CA THR A 75 -10.95 5.31 -9.88
C THR A 75 -9.63 5.79 -10.49
N SER A 76 -9.51 7.10 -10.72
CA SER A 76 -8.28 7.74 -11.20
C SER A 76 -7.08 7.42 -10.33
N ASP A 77 -7.25 7.51 -9.01
CA ASP A 77 -6.19 7.21 -8.05
C ASP A 77 -5.79 5.73 -8.06
N GLU A 78 -6.69 4.79 -8.38
CA GLU A 78 -6.35 3.38 -8.60
C GLU A 78 -5.64 3.16 -9.95
N MET A 79 -6.15 3.74 -11.04
CA MET A 79 -5.56 3.56 -12.37
C MET A 79 -4.14 4.11 -12.43
N LEU A 80 -3.93 5.32 -11.91
CA LEU A 80 -2.68 6.08 -11.99
C LEU A 80 -1.69 5.79 -10.84
N SER A 81 -1.83 4.64 -10.18
CA SER A 81 -0.93 4.17 -9.13
C SER A 81 -0.57 2.70 -9.28
N GLY A 82 0.31 2.18 -8.41
CA GLY A 82 0.85 0.83 -8.53
C GLY A 82 1.81 0.71 -9.71
N ALA A 83 1.78 -0.44 -10.42
CA ALA A 83 2.65 -0.77 -11.54
C ALA A 83 2.31 0.02 -12.83
N VAL A 84 2.61 1.33 -12.85
CA VAL A 84 2.13 2.26 -13.90
C VAL A 84 2.77 2.03 -15.28
N ARG A 85 3.99 1.51 -15.37
CA ARG A 85 4.62 1.12 -16.65
C ARG A 85 3.93 -0.10 -17.25
N THR A 86 3.65 -1.10 -16.41
CA THR A 86 2.89 -2.30 -16.83
C THR A 86 1.49 -1.90 -17.30
N LYS A 87 0.80 -1.06 -16.52
CA LYS A 87 -0.51 -0.53 -16.89
C LYS A 87 -0.48 0.29 -18.18
N LEU A 88 0.57 1.09 -18.41
CA LEU A 88 0.73 1.87 -19.63
C LEU A 88 0.91 0.96 -20.85
N ALA A 89 1.72 -0.10 -20.73
CA ALA A 89 1.89 -1.08 -21.80
C ALA A 89 0.55 -1.76 -22.16
N LEU A 90 -0.21 -2.21 -21.15
CA LEU A 90 -1.54 -2.79 -21.35
C LEU A 90 -2.54 -1.79 -21.96
N ALA A 91 -2.53 -0.54 -21.49
CA ALA A 91 -3.41 0.50 -22.02
C ALA A 91 -3.09 0.86 -23.47
N ARG A 92 -1.81 0.87 -23.87
CA ARG A 92 -1.39 1.09 -25.27
C ARG A 92 -1.87 -0.05 -26.17
N GLU A 93 -1.69 -1.29 -25.73
CA GLU A 93 -2.16 -2.45 -26.47
C GLU A 93 -3.69 -2.42 -26.64
N ALA A 94 -4.41 -2.16 -25.56
CA ALA A 94 -5.87 -2.04 -25.60
C ALA A 94 -6.34 -0.87 -26.49
N ALA A 95 -5.61 0.25 -26.52
CA ALA A 95 -5.91 1.41 -27.35
C ALA A 95 -5.75 1.15 -28.86
N HIS A 96 -4.99 0.13 -29.28
CA HIS A 96 -4.94 -0.28 -30.68
C HIS A 96 -6.25 -0.92 -31.16
N HIS A 97 -7.06 -1.46 -30.25
CA HIS A 97 -8.31 -2.14 -30.55
C HIS A 97 -9.55 -1.35 -30.14
N ASP A 98 -9.45 -0.52 -29.09
CA ASP A 98 -10.55 0.29 -28.56
C ASP A 98 -10.06 1.69 -28.16
N GLN A 99 -10.52 2.70 -28.90
CA GLN A 99 -10.15 4.10 -28.70
C GLN A 99 -10.50 4.64 -27.30
N ARG A 100 -11.41 3.98 -26.56
CA ARG A 100 -11.75 4.37 -25.18
C ARG A 100 -10.54 4.30 -24.23
N TYR A 101 -9.51 3.50 -24.54
CA TYR A 101 -8.28 3.44 -23.75
C TYR A 101 -7.28 4.55 -24.06
N ALA A 102 -7.48 5.38 -25.09
CA ALA A 102 -6.56 6.46 -25.42
C ALA A 102 -6.38 7.47 -24.27
N ARG A 103 -7.44 7.72 -23.50
CA ARG A 103 -7.38 8.55 -22.28
C ARG A 103 -6.55 7.91 -21.17
N ASN A 104 -6.57 6.58 -21.05
CA ASN A 104 -5.73 5.87 -20.08
C ASN A 104 -4.26 6.05 -20.43
N VAL A 105 -3.91 5.90 -21.72
CA VAL A 105 -2.55 6.09 -22.22
C VAL A 105 -2.05 7.50 -21.87
N SER A 106 -2.82 8.53 -22.24
CA SER A 106 -2.45 9.92 -21.97
C SER A 106 -2.26 10.19 -20.48
N ALA A 107 -3.15 9.67 -19.62
CA ALA A 107 -3.06 9.87 -18.18
C ALA A 107 -1.88 9.11 -17.55
N LEU A 108 -1.64 7.86 -17.99
CA LEU A 108 -0.54 7.03 -17.50
C LEU A 108 0.82 7.59 -17.92
N GLU A 109 0.94 8.17 -19.12
CA GLU A 109 2.16 8.86 -19.57
C GLU A 109 2.53 10.03 -18.65
N GLY A 110 1.54 10.74 -18.11
CA GLY A 110 1.75 11.87 -17.19
C GLY A 110 2.22 11.48 -15.78
N VAL A 111 2.10 10.21 -15.38
CA VAL A 111 2.45 9.74 -14.03
C VAL A 111 3.64 8.77 -14.00
N GLN A 112 4.39 8.66 -15.10
CA GLN A 112 5.55 7.78 -15.14
C GLN A 112 6.64 8.25 -14.15
N PRO A 113 7.18 7.35 -13.29
CA PRO A 113 8.29 7.69 -12.43
C PRO A 113 9.53 8.01 -13.28
N ALA A 114 10.29 9.00 -12.86
CA ALA A 114 11.52 9.40 -13.55
C ALA A 114 12.49 8.22 -13.63
N ASP A 115 13.09 8.01 -14.81
CA ASP A 115 14.06 6.95 -15.02
C ASP A 115 15.27 7.14 -14.10
N LEU A 116 15.64 6.08 -13.41
CA LEU A 116 16.87 6.00 -12.61
C LEU A 116 18.07 5.89 -13.53
N ARG A 117 19.13 6.62 -13.22
CA ARG A 117 20.42 6.58 -13.92
C ARG A 117 21.26 5.39 -13.44
N PRO A 118 22.30 4.97 -14.18
CA PRO A 118 23.22 3.93 -13.73
C PRO A 118 23.75 4.16 -12.31
N SER A 119 24.09 5.40 -11.96
CA SER A 119 24.61 5.77 -10.63
C SER A 119 23.59 5.61 -9.49
N GLU A 120 22.30 5.53 -9.81
CA GLU A 120 21.20 5.39 -8.86
C GLU A 120 20.77 3.92 -8.70
N ILE A 121 21.31 3.02 -9.53
CA ILE A 121 20.99 1.60 -9.53
C ILE A 121 22.16 0.83 -8.93
N THR A 122 21.89 0.08 -7.87
CA THR A 122 22.89 -0.82 -7.28
C THR A 122 22.76 -2.22 -7.90
N ALA A 123 23.67 -2.57 -8.80
CA ALA A 123 23.77 -3.91 -9.37
C ALA A 123 24.67 -4.81 -8.51
N ARG A 124 24.08 -5.78 -7.82
CA ARG A 124 24.81 -6.77 -7.00
C ARG A 124 24.60 -8.16 -7.58
N LEU A 125 25.63 -9.00 -7.56
CA LEU A 125 25.48 -10.43 -7.84
C LEU A 125 24.35 -11.02 -6.98
N GLY A 126 23.43 -11.74 -7.61
CA GLY A 126 22.26 -12.31 -6.94
C GLY A 126 21.04 -11.39 -6.91
N ALA A 127 21.12 -10.16 -7.43
CA ALA A 127 19.94 -9.33 -7.59
C ALA A 127 18.97 -10.01 -8.57
N PRO A 128 17.68 -10.17 -8.21
CA PRO A 128 16.72 -10.97 -8.99
C PRO A 128 16.41 -10.40 -10.38
N TRP A 129 16.73 -9.12 -10.59
CA TRP A 129 16.50 -8.39 -11.84
C TRP A 129 17.62 -8.57 -12.86
N LEU A 130 18.79 -9.04 -12.43
CA LEU A 130 19.92 -9.24 -13.31
C LEU A 130 19.70 -10.48 -14.18
N PRO A 131 19.84 -10.39 -15.51
CA PRO A 131 19.77 -11.56 -16.37
C PRO A 131 20.88 -12.55 -16.05
N VAL A 132 20.57 -13.84 -16.17
CA VAL A 132 21.54 -14.93 -15.98
C VAL A 132 22.69 -14.81 -16.99
N THR A 133 22.39 -14.37 -18.22
CA THR A 133 23.38 -14.16 -19.28
C THR A 133 24.44 -13.15 -18.87
N ASP A 134 24.07 -12.03 -18.23
CA ASP A 134 25.02 -11.03 -17.76
C ASP A 134 25.98 -11.58 -16.69
N ILE A 135 25.51 -12.51 -15.86
CA ILE A 135 26.38 -13.17 -14.87
C ILE A 135 27.35 -14.13 -15.59
N GLN A 136 26.89 -14.85 -16.62
CA GLN A 136 27.76 -15.72 -17.41
C GLN A 136 28.82 -14.93 -18.18
N ASP A 137 28.42 -13.82 -18.81
CA ASP A 137 29.32 -12.91 -19.53
C ASP A 137 30.38 -12.32 -18.58
N PHE A 138 29.99 -11.93 -17.36
CA PHE A 138 30.94 -11.49 -16.33
C PHE A 138 32.00 -12.55 -16.02
N VAL A 139 31.59 -13.80 -15.80
CA VAL A 139 32.52 -14.88 -15.49
C VAL A 139 33.44 -15.16 -16.67
N GLN A 140 32.91 -15.11 -17.89
CA GLN A 140 33.70 -15.31 -19.10
C GLN A 140 34.71 -14.18 -19.32
N GLU A 141 34.28 -12.91 -19.26
CA GLU A 141 35.12 -11.74 -19.55
C GLU A 141 36.14 -11.46 -18.44
N VAL A 142 35.76 -11.63 -17.17
CA VAL A 142 36.60 -11.24 -16.02
C VAL A 142 37.43 -12.40 -15.48
N MET A 143 36.87 -13.62 -15.49
CA MET A 143 37.58 -14.81 -14.99
C MET A 143 38.13 -15.69 -16.11
N GLY A 144 37.74 -15.49 -17.37
CA GLY A 144 38.19 -16.33 -18.50
C GLY A 144 37.55 -17.72 -18.50
N ILE A 145 36.41 -17.90 -17.83
CA ILE A 145 35.76 -19.20 -17.61
C ILE A 145 34.36 -19.18 -18.20
N GLU A 146 34.09 -20.07 -19.13
CA GLU A 146 32.74 -20.29 -19.64
C GLU A 146 31.99 -21.25 -18.71
N THR A 147 30.87 -20.80 -18.16
CA THR A 147 30.05 -21.62 -17.26
C THR A 147 28.56 -21.38 -17.48
N THR A 148 27.76 -22.30 -16.94
CA THR A 148 26.30 -22.19 -16.89
C THR A 148 25.87 -21.77 -15.50
N VAL A 149 25.10 -20.69 -15.43
CA VAL A 149 24.42 -20.23 -14.22
C VAL A 149 22.93 -20.53 -14.38
N ARG A 150 22.24 -20.91 -13.29
CA ARG A 150 20.79 -21.05 -13.28
C ARG A 150 20.21 -20.26 -12.11
N HIS A 151 19.12 -19.56 -12.39
CA HIS A 151 18.31 -18.87 -11.39
C HIS A 151 16.92 -19.52 -11.37
N THR A 152 16.47 -19.92 -10.19
CA THR A 152 15.11 -20.43 -9.95
C THR A 152 14.37 -19.40 -9.09
N PRO A 153 13.61 -18.48 -9.71
CA PRO A 153 12.98 -17.36 -9.01
C PRO A 153 12.03 -17.79 -7.88
N GLU A 154 11.33 -18.92 -8.02
CA GLU A 154 10.31 -19.41 -7.09
C GLU A 154 10.86 -19.73 -5.70
N VAL A 155 12.16 -20.09 -5.64
CA VAL A 155 12.87 -20.41 -4.39
C VAL A 155 14.06 -19.47 -4.15
N ALA A 156 14.18 -18.39 -4.94
CA ALA A 156 15.30 -17.45 -4.93
C ALA A 156 16.67 -18.14 -4.93
N CYS A 157 16.79 -19.26 -5.66
CA CYS A 157 17.97 -20.10 -5.65
C CYS A 157 18.83 -19.85 -6.90
N TRP A 158 20.12 -19.73 -6.67
CA TRP A 158 21.14 -19.63 -7.71
C TRP A 158 22.02 -20.86 -7.67
N SER A 159 22.39 -21.39 -8.84
CA SER A 159 23.37 -22.47 -8.94
C SER A 159 24.36 -22.20 -10.06
N VAL A 160 25.60 -22.59 -9.83
CA VAL A 160 26.71 -22.41 -10.78
C VAL A 160 27.26 -23.78 -11.14
N ASN A 161 27.43 -24.06 -12.44
CA ASN A 161 28.16 -25.24 -12.87
C ASN A 161 29.64 -25.10 -12.47
N ARG A 162 30.08 -25.93 -11.52
CA ARG A 162 31.44 -25.86 -10.95
C ARG A 162 32.51 -26.54 -11.80
N ALA A 163 32.12 -27.45 -12.70
CA ALA A 163 33.07 -28.27 -13.46
C ALA A 163 34.12 -27.45 -14.26
N PRO A 164 33.75 -26.33 -14.95
CA PRO A 164 34.71 -25.53 -15.69
C PRO A 164 35.79 -24.83 -14.83
N PHE A 165 35.55 -24.68 -13.53
CA PHE A 165 36.48 -24.01 -12.61
C PHE A 165 37.58 -24.93 -12.08
N LEU A 166 37.35 -26.25 -12.08
CA LEU A 166 38.27 -27.23 -11.47
C LEU A 166 39.62 -27.32 -12.20
N SER A 167 39.64 -27.03 -13.50
CA SER A 167 40.85 -27.09 -14.34
C SER A 167 41.60 -25.76 -14.43
N ARG A 168 41.17 -24.71 -13.71
CA ARG A 168 41.69 -23.35 -13.80
C ARG A 168 42.44 -22.97 -12.52
N ALA A 169 43.74 -22.71 -12.63
CA ALA A 169 44.56 -22.31 -11.49
C ALA A 169 44.13 -20.95 -10.91
N GLU A 170 43.61 -20.06 -11.75
CA GLU A 170 43.09 -18.74 -11.38
C GLU A 170 41.87 -18.84 -10.47
N ALA A 171 41.11 -19.95 -10.55
CA ALA A 171 39.92 -20.18 -9.73
C ALA A 171 40.25 -20.44 -8.25
N THR A 172 41.47 -20.86 -7.92
CA THR A 172 41.93 -21.09 -6.54
C THR A 172 42.99 -20.10 -6.07
N SER A 173 43.59 -19.33 -6.97
CA SER A 173 44.65 -18.37 -6.64
C SER A 173 44.22 -16.90 -6.76
N VAL A 174 43.54 -16.51 -7.84
CA VAL A 174 43.14 -15.12 -8.11
C VAL A 174 41.75 -14.86 -7.55
N TRP A 175 40.78 -15.70 -7.92
CA TRP A 175 39.36 -15.51 -7.64
C TRP A 175 38.83 -16.38 -6.50
N GLY A 176 39.67 -17.23 -5.90
CA GLY A 176 39.29 -18.09 -4.78
C GLY A 176 40.48 -18.45 -3.92
N THR A 177 40.28 -19.44 -3.05
CA THR A 177 41.32 -20.09 -2.25
C THR A 177 41.30 -21.60 -2.51
N GLU A 178 42.30 -22.32 -2.03
CA GLU A 178 42.31 -23.80 -2.12
C GLU A 178 41.13 -24.44 -1.40
N ARG A 179 40.68 -23.83 -0.30
CA ARG A 179 39.59 -24.34 0.55
C ARG A 179 38.21 -23.82 0.18
N ARG A 180 38.13 -22.82 -0.70
CA ARG A 180 36.87 -22.33 -1.27
C ARG A 180 37.13 -21.70 -2.63
N ASN A 181 36.80 -22.44 -3.68
CA ASN A 181 37.15 -22.03 -5.04
C ASN A 181 36.26 -20.89 -5.56
N ALA A 182 36.63 -20.30 -6.69
CA ALA A 182 35.89 -19.20 -7.30
C ALA A 182 34.43 -19.53 -7.64
N ALA A 183 34.10 -20.78 -7.99
CA ALA A 183 32.72 -21.19 -8.26
C ALA A 183 31.86 -21.14 -6.99
N GLU A 184 32.41 -21.59 -5.86
CA GLU A 184 31.76 -21.54 -4.55
C GLU A 184 31.60 -20.12 -4.05
N LEU A 185 32.61 -19.27 -4.23
CA LEU A 185 32.52 -17.85 -3.88
C LEU A 185 31.57 -17.09 -4.80
N LEU A 186 31.46 -17.46 -6.07
CA LEU A 186 30.45 -16.90 -6.96
C LEU A 186 29.04 -17.29 -6.50
N GLU A 187 28.83 -18.56 -6.13
CA GLU A 187 27.56 -19.01 -5.57
C GLU A 187 27.24 -18.33 -4.23
N ASP A 188 28.24 -18.07 -3.39
CA ASP A 188 28.10 -17.24 -2.18
C ASP A 188 27.70 -15.80 -2.53
N ALA A 189 28.30 -15.21 -3.56
CA ALA A 189 27.96 -13.87 -4.01
C ALA A 189 26.50 -13.81 -4.50
N LEU A 190 26.07 -14.79 -5.29
CA LEU A 190 24.71 -14.89 -5.81
C LEU A 190 23.67 -15.14 -4.71
N SER A 191 24.02 -15.92 -3.69
CA SER A 191 23.14 -16.22 -2.55
C SER A 191 23.22 -15.21 -1.40
N GLN A 192 24.07 -14.18 -1.51
CA GLN A 192 24.39 -13.25 -0.43
C GLN A 192 24.93 -13.93 0.84
N SER A 193 25.56 -15.09 0.68
CA SER A 193 26.17 -15.85 1.77
C SER A 193 27.58 -15.34 2.07
N ILE A 194 28.01 -15.48 3.34
CA ILE A 194 29.38 -15.19 3.77
C ILE A 194 30.10 -16.52 3.97
N PRO A 195 31.27 -16.74 3.32
CA PRO A 195 32.01 -17.97 3.42
C PRO A 195 32.45 -18.21 4.88
N LYS A 196 32.39 -19.46 5.32
CA LYS A 196 32.89 -19.93 6.62
C LYS A 196 33.63 -21.23 6.40
N ILE A 197 34.91 -21.27 6.79
CA ILE A 197 35.78 -22.43 6.59
C ILE A 197 36.02 -23.07 7.96
N TRP A 198 35.74 -24.37 8.06
CA TRP A 198 35.85 -25.14 9.30
C TRP A 198 36.99 -26.14 9.19
N ASP A 199 37.84 -26.20 10.21
CA ASP A 199 38.80 -27.27 10.42
C ASP A 199 38.13 -28.40 11.17
N HIS A 200 38.30 -29.62 10.65
CA HIS A 200 37.73 -30.83 11.22
C HIS A 200 38.87 -31.71 11.73
N TRP A 201 38.78 -32.14 12.99
CA TRP A 201 39.70 -33.13 13.55
C TRP A 201 38.95 -34.01 14.55
N ARG A 202 39.52 -35.17 14.87
CA ARG A 202 39.01 -36.04 15.93
C ARG A 202 39.74 -35.75 17.23
N ASP A 203 38.98 -35.60 18.31
CA ASP A 203 39.56 -35.51 19.65
C ASP A 203 40.06 -36.87 20.16
N GLU A 204 40.81 -36.86 21.26
CA GLU A 204 41.38 -38.07 21.89
C GLU A 204 40.30 -39.09 22.31
N ASN A 205 39.03 -38.66 22.41
CA ASN A 205 37.88 -39.50 22.74
C ASN A 205 37.13 -40.00 21.48
N GLY A 206 37.64 -39.73 20.27
CA GLY A 206 37.06 -40.16 19.01
C GLY A 206 35.88 -39.32 18.51
N ASN A 207 35.59 -38.16 19.11
CA ASN A 207 34.52 -37.28 18.63
C ASN A 207 35.01 -36.33 17.54
N ASP A 208 34.17 -36.10 16.52
CA ASP A 208 34.45 -35.11 15.48
C ASP A 208 34.26 -33.69 16.04
N ARG A 209 35.34 -32.92 16.09
CA ARG A 209 35.35 -31.49 16.46
C ARG A 209 35.44 -30.65 15.20
N ARG A 210 34.84 -29.45 15.27
CA ARG A 210 35.00 -28.41 14.25
C ARG A 210 35.34 -27.07 14.91
N GLU A 211 36.30 -26.36 14.34
CA GLU A 211 36.62 -24.98 14.71
C GLU A 211 36.70 -24.11 13.47
N LEU A 212 36.28 -22.85 13.63
CA LEU A 212 36.29 -21.90 12.53
C LEU A 212 37.74 -21.52 12.25
N ASN A 213 38.21 -21.80 11.04
CA ASN A 213 39.51 -21.33 10.61
C ASN A 213 39.38 -19.85 10.23
N THR A 214 39.74 -18.97 11.17
CA THR A 214 39.63 -17.52 10.98
C THR A 214 40.50 -17.03 9.82
N GLN A 215 41.71 -17.56 9.67
CA GLN A 215 42.64 -17.13 8.61
C GLN A 215 42.09 -17.46 7.22
N GLU A 216 41.69 -18.71 6.99
CA GLU A 216 41.14 -19.17 5.73
C GLU A 216 39.80 -18.48 5.43
N THR A 217 38.97 -18.29 6.47
CA THR A 217 37.69 -17.59 6.33
C THR A 217 37.89 -16.13 5.91
N GLU A 218 38.84 -15.41 6.49
CA GLU A 218 39.15 -14.03 6.07
C GLU A 218 39.73 -13.98 4.65
N ALA A 219 40.61 -14.90 4.29
CA ALA A 219 41.12 -15.00 2.91
C ALA A 219 39.98 -15.22 1.90
N ALA A 220 39.04 -16.13 2.20
CA ALA A 220 37.87 -16.36 1.35
C ALA A 220 36.93 -15.13 1.27
N LYS A 221 36.76 -14.39 2.37
CA LYS A 221 35.99 -13.13 2.37
C LYS A 221 36.64 -12.06 1.51
N GLU A 222 37.96 -11.93 1.55
CA GLU A 222 38.70 -10.98 0.71
C GLU A 222 38.50 -11.30 -0.78
N LYS A 223 38.60 -12.58 -1.16
CA LYS A 223 38.33 -13.03 -2.53
C LYS A 223 36.88 -12.78 -2.96
N LEU A 224 35.91 -13.05 -2.08
CA LEU A 224 34.50 -12.72 -2.33
C LEU A 224 34.29 -11.22 -2.54
N ALA A 225 34.92 -10.37 -1.73
CA ALA A 225 34.85 -8.92 -1.87
C ALA A 225 35.47 -8.45 -3.21
N ALA A 226 36.59 -9.06 -3.62
CA ALA A 226 37.21 -8.79 -4.91
C ALA A 226 36.29 -9.16 -6.09
N ILE A 227 35.63 -10.33 -6.03
CA ILE A 227 34.63 -10.73 -7.05
C ILE A 227 33.48 -9.70 -7.13
N LYS A 228 32.91 -9.32 -5.98
CA LYS A 228 31.81 -8.33 -5.91
C LYS A 228 32.23 -6.98 -6.49
N SER A 229 33.41 -6.49 -6.13
CA SER A 229 33.93 -5.21 -6.63
C SER A 229 34.24 -5.26 -8.13
N ALA A 230 34.77 -6.38 -8.61
CA ALA A 230 35.01 -6.58 -10.04
C ALA A 230 33.68 -6.56 -10.83
N PHE A 231 32.65 -7.23 -10.31
CA PHE A 231 31.32 -7.21 -10.91
C PHE A 231 30.72 -5.80 -10.96
N GLU A 232 30.76 -5.06 -9.85
CA GLU A 232 30.22 -3.69 -9.78
C GLU A 232 30.90 -2.73 -10.77
N LYS A 233 32.20 -2.91 -11.04
CA LYS A 233 32.91 -2.13 -12.07
C LYS A 233 32.57 -2.62 -13.47
N TRP A 234 32.50 -3.94 -13.66
CA TRP A 234 32.24 -4.56 -14.94
C TRP A 234 30.84 -4.22 -15.45
N VAL A 235 29.81 -4.37 -14.61
CA VAL A 235 28.40 -4.23 -15.00
C VAL A 235 28.08 -2.87 -15.61
N TRP A 236 28.73 -1.81 -15.13
CA TRP A 236 28.58 -0.43 -15.63
C TRP A 236 29.72 0.05 -16.55
N GLY A 237 30.73 -0.78 -16.78
CA GLY A 237 31.93 -0.40 -17.55
C GLY A 237 31.70 -0.33 -19.05
N ASP A 238 30.70 -1.06 -19.56
CA ASP A 238 30.32 -1.05 -20.97
C ASP A 238 29.04 -0.23 -21.18
N PRO A 239 29.03 0.78 -22.08
CA PRO A 239 27.87 1.63 -22.31
C PRO A 239 26.62 0.89 -22.80
N GLU A 240 26.76 -0.06 -23.73
CA GLU A 240 25.62 -0.79 -24.30
C GLU A 240 24.95 -1.69 -23.26
N ARG A 241 25.77 -2.41 -22.47
CA ARG A 241 25.29 -3.21 -21.33
C ARG A 241 24.65 -2.32 -20.27
N SER A 242 25.29 -1.21 -19.91
CA SER A 242 24.75 -0.26 -18.93
C SER A 242 23.37 0.24 -19.35
N ASP A 243 23.21 0.73 -20.58
CA ASP A 243 21.94 1.26 -21.08
C ASP A 243 20.85 0.19 -21.11
N ARG A 244 21.18 -1.04 -21.54
CA ARG A 244 20.25 -2.17 -21.53
C ARG A 244 19.79 -2.51 -20.11
N LEU A 245 20.71 -2.59 -19.15
CA LEU A 245 20.40 -2.94 -17.77
C LEU A 245 19.62 -1.84 -17.04
N VAL A 246 19.95 -0.56 -17.29
CA VAL A 246 19.18 0.59 -16.79
C VAL A 246 17.75 0.53 -17.30
N LYS A 247 17.55 0.27 -18.60
CA LYS A 247 16.22 0.16 -19.19
C LYS A 247 15.43 -0.98 -18.56
N LEU A 248 16.03 -2.17 -18.46
CA LEU A 248 15.42 -3.35 -17.84
C LEU A 248 15.01 -3.07 -16.38
N TYR A 249 15.89 -2.45 -15.60
CA TYR A 249 15.62 -2.09 -14.22
C TYR A 249 14.46 -1.10 -14.12
N ASN A 250 14.46 -0.06 -14.95
CA ASN A 250 13.40 0.94 -14.91
C ASN A 250 12.04 0.37 -15.31
N GLU A 251 11.99 -0.47 -16.34
CA GLU A 251 10.76 -1.11 -16.81
C GLU A 251 10.17 -2.08 -15.78
N THR A 252 11.03 -2.79 -15.04
CA THR A 252 10.59 -3.88 -14.15
C THR A 252 10.45 -3.45 -12.69
N TYR A 253 11.38 -2.63 -12.18
CA TYR A 253 11.48 -2.27 -10.75
C TYR A 253 11.14 -0.80 -10.48
N ASN A 254 11.47 0.14 -11.38
CA ASN A 254 11.01 1.54 -11.26
C ASN A 254 9.59 1.72 -11.80
N ASN A 255 8.66 0.95 -11.26
CA ASN A 255 7.31 0.80 -11.80
C ASN A 255 6.22 1.22 -10.81
N LEU A 256 6.55 1.46 -9.53
CA LEU A 256 5.57 1.69 -8.48
C LEU A 256 5.33 3.18 -8.22
N VAL A 257 4.11 3.64 -8.45
CA VAL A 257 3.63 4.98 -8.05
C VAL A 257 2.68 4.87 -6.86
N PRO A 258 2.92 5.61 -5.75
CA PRO A 258 1.99 5.64 -4.63
C PRO A 258 0.61 6.17 -5.03
N ARG A 259 -0.44 5.60 -4.44
CA ARG A 259 -1.82 6.06 -4.65
C ARG A 259 -2.01 7.49 -4.17
N ALA A 260 -2.41 8.38 -5.07
CA ALA A 260 -2.62 9.80 -4.81
C ALA A 260 -4.11 10.14 -4.94
N PHE A 261 -4.74 10.52 -3.83
CA PHE A 261 -6.16 10.90 -3.79
C PHE A 261 -6.33 12.39 -4.04
N ASP A 262 -7.31 12.78 -4.87
CA ASP A 262 -7.71 14.18 -5.03
C ASP A 262 -9.10 14.42 -4.42
N GLY A 263 -9.19 15.39 -3.51
CA GLY A 263 -10.45 15.81 -2.89
C GLY A 263 -10.89 17.22 -3.30
N SER A 264 -10.33 17.77 -4.38
CA SER A 264 -10.61 19.13 -4.86
C SER A 264 -12.11 19.39 -5.09
N HIS A 265 -12.83 18.36 -5.56
CA HIS A 265 -14.27 18.34 -5.82
C HIS A 265 -15.15 18.43 -4.56
N LEU A 266 -14.60 18.23 -3.35
CA LEU A 266 -15.39 18.23 -2.12
C LEU A 266 -15.90 19.63 -1.78
N CYS A 267 -17.23 19.77 -1.67
CA CYS A 267 -17.92 21.01 -1.31
C CYS A 267 -18.11 21.19 0.19
N LEU A 268 -18.25 20.10 0.95
CA LEU A 268 -18.36 20.07 2.42
C LEU A 268 -19.47 21.01 2.97
N PRO A 269 -20.73 20.81 2.57
CA PRO A 269 -21.84 21.65 3.01
C PRO A 269 -22.01 21.59 4.53
N GLY A 270 -22.45 22.70 5.13
CA GLY A 270 -22.57 22.85 6.59
C GLY A 270 -21.26 23.17 7.31
N ALA A 271 -20.12 23.10 6.63
CA ALA A 271 -18.86 23.58 7.17
C ALA A 271 -18.87 25.12 7.29
N SER A 272 -18.25 25.63 8.35
CA SER A 272 -18.09 27.05 8.62
C SER A 272 -17.31 27.73 7.50
N SER A 273 -17.88 28.76 6.90
CA SER A 273 -17.23 29.57 5.86
C SER A 273 -16.00 30.33 6.35
N VAL A 274 -15.84 30.48 7.67
CA VAL A 274 -14.67 31.10 8.30
C VAL A 274 -13.44 30.19 8.21
N ILE A 275 -13.63 28.87 8.11
CA ILE A 275 -12.55 27.89 8.04
C ILE A 275 -12.46 27.34 6.62
N THR A 276 -11.37 27.66 5.93
CA THR A 276 -11.06 27.04 4.64
C THR A 276 -10.12 25.86 4.82
N LEU A 277 -10.58 24.65 4.49
CA LEU A 277 -9.72 23.46 4.49
C LEU A 277 -8.69 23.54 3.36
N ARG A 278 -7.44 23.19 3.70
CA ARG A 278 -6.34 23.12 2.73
C ARG A 278 -6.50 21.89 1.83
N ALA A 279 -5.85 21.92 0.66
CA ALA A 279 -5.90 20.82 -0.31
C ALA A 279 -5.53 19.47 0.32
N HIS A 280 -4.50 19.39 1.17
CA HIS A 280 -4.12 18.14 1.83
C HIS A 280 -5.19 17.61 2.78
N GLN A 281 -5.98 18.48 3.41
CA GLN A 281 -7.08 18.08 4.29
C GLN A 281 -8.22 17.49 3.48
N LYS A 282 -8.56 18.09 2.34
CA LYS A 282 -9.55 17.56 1.41
C LYS A 282 -9.13 16.21 0.81
N ARG A 283 -7.84 16.04 0.46
CA ARG A 283 -7.31 14.74 0.00
C ARG A 283 -7.51 13.63 1.03
N VAL A 284 -7.30 13.93 2.31
CA VAL A 284 -7.56 12.95 3.38
C VAL A 284 -9.03 12.63 3.51
N VAL A 285 -9.91 13.65 3.45
CA VAL A 285 -11.35 13.43 3.51
C VAL A 285 -11.79 12.50 2.38
N TRP A 286 -11.35 12.78 1.14
CA TRP A 286 -11.65 11.91 0.00
C TRP A 286 -11.10 10.50 0.18
N ARG A 287 -9.85 10.36 0.66
CA ARG A 287 -9.24 9.05 0.94
C ARG A 287 -10.07 8.24 1.95
N ILE A 288 -10.57 8.87 3.00
CA ILE A 288 -11.43 8.21 4.01
C ILE A 288 -12.72 7.72 3.34
N ILE A 289 -13.38 8.57 2.56
CA ILE A 289 -14.63 8.25 1.86
C ILE A 289 -14.43 7.11 0.86
N ALA A 290 -13.42 7.22 -0.01
CA ALA A 290 -13.19 6.28 -1.11
C ALA A 290 -12.61 4.94 -0.65
N SER A 291 -11.77 4.90 0.38
CA SER A 291 -11.08 3.67 0.84
C SER A 291 -11.74 3.03 2.07
N GLY A 292 -12.56 3.75 2.82
CA GLY A 292 -13.19 3.31 4.08
C GLY A 292 -12.23 3.14 5.27
N ARG A 293 -11.00 2.65 5.05
CA ARG A 293 -9.96 2.47 6.08
C ARG A 293 -8.75 3.33 5.76
N THR A 294 -8.36 4.21 6.67
CA THR A 294 -7.24 5.14 6.46
C THR A 294 -6.44 5.37 7.73
N TYR A 295 -5.11 5.38 7.59
CA TYR A 295 -4.20 5.85 8.63
C TYR A 295 -3.73 7.28 8.33
N MET A 296 -3.95 8.21 9.26
CA MET A 296 -3.62 9.63 9.12
C MET A 296 -2.28 10.00 9.77
N ALA A 297 -1.17 9.67 9.11
CA ALA A 297 0.21 9.93 9.58
C ALA A 297 0.68 11.38 9.38
N HIS A 298 -0.15 12.39 9.66
CA HIS A 298 0.24 13.79 9.50
C HIS A 298 0.92 14.35 10.75
N ALA A 299 1.82 15.32 10.56
CA ALA A 299 2.46 16.07 11.64
C ALA A 299 1.43 16.74 12.57
N VAL A 300 1.84 16.97 13.83
CA VAL A 300 1.04 17.73 14.80
C VAL A 300 0.74 19.12 14.23
N GLY A 301 -0.51 19.58 14.37
CA GLY A 301 -0.94 20.87 13.82
C GLY A 301 -1.35 20.88 12.35
N ALA A 302 -1.25 19.75 11.63
CA ALA A 302 -1.67 19.66 10.21
C ALA A 302 -3.20 19.74 9.99
N GLY A 303 -3.99 19.92 11.05
CA GLY A 303 -5.45 20.03 11.00
C GLY A 303 -6.17 18.67 10.87
N LYS A 304 -5.64 17.63 11.53
CA LYS A 304 -6.21 16.27 11.53
C LYS A 304 -7.66 16.24 12.01
N THR A 305 -7.96 16.96 13.10
CA THR A 305 -9.32 17.02 13.66
C THR A 305 -10.35 17.55 12.67
N PHE A 306 -10.04 18.65 11.97
CA PHE A 306 -10.94 19.21 10.97
C PHE A 306 -11.16 18.26 9.80
N SER A 307 -10.12 17.53 9.36
CA SER A 307 -10.27 16.49 8.35
C SER A 307 -11.15 15.33 8.83
N MET A 308 -11.04 14.91 10.10
CA MET A 308 -11.91 13.87 10.67
C MET A 308 -13.37 14.32 10.72
N ALA A 309 -13.62 15.53 11.24
CA ALA A 309 -14.97 16.09 11.31
C ALA A 309 -15.60 16.24 9.92
N ALA A 310 -14.85 16.77 8.95
CA ALA A 310 -15.30 16.88 7.56
C ALA A 310 -15.61 15.51 6.94
N ALA A 311 -14.76 14.52 7.15
CA ALA A 311 -15.00 13.17 6.63
C ALA A 311 -16.24 12.52 7.25
N ILE A 312 -16.48 12.71 8.56
CA ILE A 312 -17.67 12.19 9.23
C ILE A 312 -18.94 12.84 8.67
N MET A 313 -18.97 14.16 8.61
CA MET A 313 -20.14 14.90 8.15
C MET A 313 -20.44 14.60 6.68
N GLU A 314 -19.41 14.48 5.85
CA GLU A 314 -19.58 14.15 4.43
C GLU A 314 -20.05 12.71 4.22
N GLN A 315 -19.50 11.73 4.96
CA GLN A 315 -20.02 10.36 4.92
C GLN A 315 -21.48 10.28 5.40
N LYS A 316 -21.88 11.08 6.40
CA LYS A 316 -23.28 11.15 6.84
C LYS A 316 -24.19 11.75 5.80
N ARG A 317 -23.80 12.86 5.17
CA ARG A 317 -24.56 13.50 4.08
C ARG A 317 -24.80 12.53 2.93
N LEU A 318 -23.75 11.80 2.56
CA LEU A 318 -23.78 10.79 1.51
C LEU A 318 -24.44 9.47 1.94
N GLY A 319 -25.02 9.38 3.14
CA GLY A 319 -25.69 8.17 3.62
C GLY A 319 -24.78 6.98 3.90
N LEU A 320 -23.45 7.13 3.79
CA LEU A 320 -22.46 6.06 3.94
C LEU A 320 -22.34 5.58 5.39
N ILE A 321 -22.63 6.46 6.34
CA ILE A 321 -22.67 6.12 7.76
C ILE A 321 -23.91 6.74 8.41
N SER A 322 -24.50 6.03 9.37
CA SER A 322 -25.61 6.56 10.16
C SER A 322 -25.12 7.32 11.40
N LYS A 323 -24.04 6.82 12.03
CA LYS A 323 -23.40 7.41 13.22
C LYS A 323 -21.89 7.18 13.18
N ALA A 324 -21.12 8.17 13.64
CA ALA A 324 -19.68 8.04 13.84
C ALA A 324 -19.33 7.95 15.32
N VAL A 325 -18.33 7.14 15.66
CA VAL A 325 -17.73 7.11 17.00
C VAL A 325 -16.26 7.52 16.89
N ILE A 326 -15.88 8.57 17.62
CA ILE A 326 -14.51 9.09 17.70
C ILE A 326 -13.97 8.74 19.08
N VAL A 327 -12.87 7.97 19.11
CA VAL A 327 -12.21 7.60 20.36
C VAL A 327 -10.93 8.41 20.51
N VAL A 328 -10.80 9.11 21.64
CA VAL A 328 -9.68 10.04 21.91
C VAL A 328 -9.06 9.85 23.29
N PRO A 329 -7.80 10.26 23.51
CA PRO A 329 -7.25 10.43 24.85
C PRO A 329 -8.09 11.42 25.67
N GLY A 330 -8.19 11.20 26.99
CA GLY A 330 -9.04 12.03 27.87
C GLY A 330 -8.75 13.53 27.81
N HIS A 331 -7.48 13.91 27.72
CA HIS A 331 -7.06 15.31 27.60
C HIS A 331 -7.43 15.97 26.26
N CYS A 332 -7.70 15.19 25.21
CA CYS A 332 -8.09 15.68 23.89
C CYS A 332 -9.61 15.81 23.73
N LEU A 333 -10.42 15.30 24.66
CA LEU A 333 -11.88 15.21 24.53
C LEU A 333 -12.54 16.57 24.26
N ALA A 334 -12.26 17.55 25.14
CA ALA A 334 -12.82 18.89 25.02
C ALA A 334 -12.31 19.61 23.75
N GLN A 335 -11.05 19.36 23.37
CA GLN A 335 -10.46 19.94 22.17
C GLN A 335 -11.14 19.39 20.90
N MET A 336 -11.30 18.07 20.80
CA MET A 336 -11.97 17.40 19.68
C MET A 336 -13.41 17.92 19.52
N ALA A 337 -14.18 17.97 20.61
CA ALA A 337 -15.55 18.48 20.58
C ALA A 337 -15.63 19.95 20.13
N ARG A 338 -14.74 20.80 20.64
CA ARG A 338 -14.67 22.22 20.27
C ARG A 338 -14.32 22.41 18.79
N GLU A 339 -13.29 21.71 18.31
CA GLU A 339 -12.86 21.81 16.90
C GLU A 339 -13.92 21.25 15.95
N PHE A 340 -14.61 20.17 16.32
CA PHE A 340 -15.74 19.64 15.55
C PHE A 340 -16.84 20.70 15.37
N LEU A 341 -17.30 21.32 16.47
CA LEU A 341 -18.34 22.34 16.42
C LEU A 341 -17.86 23.66 15.82
N MET A 342 -16.57 23.96 15.87
CA MET A 342 -15.99 25.12 15.19
C MET A 342 -16.11 24.98 13.67
N LEU A 343 -15.88 23.77 13.14
CA LEU A 343 -16.05 23.48 11.73
C LEU A 343 -17.51 23.25 11.35
N TYR A 344 -18.30 22.55 12.17
CA TYR A 344 -19.72 22.28 11.91
C TYR A 344 -20.59 22.74 13.09
N PRO A 345 -20.97 24.02 13.15
CA PRO A 345 -21.69 24.59 14.30
C PRO A 345 -23.07 23.97 14.55
N THR A 346 -23.70 23.41 13.51
CA THR A 346 -25.03 22.79 13.59
C THR A 346 -24.98 21.28 13.84
N ALA A 347 -23.79 20.68 13.96
CA ALA A 347 -23.65 19.24 14.17
C ALA A 347 -24.12 18.82 15.56
N ARG A 348 -24.84 17.70 15.62
CA ARG A 348 -25.28 17.06 16.87
C ARG A 348 -24.20 16.11 17.34
N ILE A 349 -23.39 16.54 18.29
CA ILE A 349 -22.36 15.70 18.90
C ILE A 349 -22.74 15.27 20.32
N MET A 350 -22.46 14.01 20.65
CA MET A 350 -22.55 13.48 22.01
C MET A 350 -21.14 13.30 22.57
N VAL A 351 -20.85 13.84 23.74
CA VAL A 351 -19.52 13.75 24.37
C VAL A 351 -19.62 12.94 25.66
N ALA A 352 -18.75 11.95 25.82
CA ALA A 352 -18.61 11.16 27.04
C ALA A 352 -17.19 11.19 27.59
N ASP A 353 -17.09 11.58 28.85
CA ASP A 353 -15.92 11.40 29.71
C ASP A 353 -16.14 10.26 30.72
N GLU A 354 -15.10 9.94 31.48
CA GLU A 354 -15.15 8.95 32.56
C GLU A 354 -16.18 9.30 33.65
N ALA A 355 -16.41 10.59 33.91
CA ALA A 355 -17.38 11.07 34.90
C ALA A 355 -18.85 10.80 34.49
N ASN A 356 -19.12 10.76 33.17
CA ASN A 356 -20.43 10.41 32.61
C ASN A 356 -20.59 8.89 32.35
N PHE A 357 -19.51 8.12 32.40
CA PHE A 357 -19.50 6.66 32.16
C PHE A 357 -19.52 5.78 33.44
N VAL A 358 -20.02 6.33 34.55
CA VAL A 358 -20.25 5.58 35.81
C VAL A 358 -21.27 4.46 35.57
N LYS A 359 -21.11 3.30 36.23
CA LYS A 359 -21.92 2.07 36.04
C LYS A 359 -23.44 2.33 35.96
N ALA A 360 -23.96 3.23 36.80
CA ALA A 360 -25.39 3.59 36.83
C ALA A 360 -25.87 4.43 35.61
N LYS A 361 -24.99 5.24 35.02
CA LYS A 361 -25.30 6.13 33.88
C LYS A 361 -24.95 5.53 32.52
N ARG A 362 -24.10 4.49 32.50
CA ARG A 362 -23.62 3.81 31.30
C ARG A 362 -24.72 3.24 30.42
N GLN A 363 -25.68 2.51 31.03
CA GLN A 363 -26.81 1.96 30.28
C GLN A 363 -27.63 3.06 29.60
N ARG A 364 -27.82 4.20 30.29
CA ARG A 364 -28.51 5.36 29.73
C ARG A 364 -27.70 6.00 28.61
N PHE A 365 -26.37 6.11 28.75
CA PHE A 365 -25.52 6.63 27.68
C PHE A 365 -25.61 5.75 26.43
N ILE A 366 -25.41 4.44 26.58
CA ILE A 366 -25.48 3.48 25.46
C ILE A 366 -26.86 3.50 24.82
N ALA A 367 -27.94 3.57 25.62
CA ALA A 367 -29.29 3.70 25.09
C ALA A 367 -29.46 4.97 24.24
N ARG A 368 -28.99 6.13 24.72
CA ARG A 368 -29.06 7.39 23.96
C ARG A 368 -28.18 7.36 22.71
N ALA A 369 -26.97 6.83 22.81
CA ALA A 369 -26.08 6.62 21.68
C ALA A 369 -26.74 5.73 20.59
N ALA A 370 -27.49 4.71 21.00
CA ALA A 370 -28.20 3.80 20.11
C ALA A 370 -29.47 4.42 19.51
N THR A 371 -30.29 5.13 20.29
CA THR A 371 -31.63 5.57 19.84
C THR A 371 -31.70 6.99 19.29
N GLU A 372 -30.83 7.91 19.73
CA GLU A 372 -30.89 9.31 19.27
C GLU A 372 -30.06 9.51 17.99
N ASN A 373 -30.49 10.45 17.12
CA ASN A 373 -29.77 10.76 15.87
C ASN A 373 -28.61 11.73 16.12
N TRP A 374 -27.44 11.16 16.35
CA TRP A 374 -26.17 11.89 16.55
C TRP A 374 -25.32 11.86 15.28
N ASP A 375 -24.63 12.96 15.02
CA ASP A 375 -23.64 13.05 13.93
C ASP A 375 -22.32 12.40 14.32
N ALA A 376 -21.84 12.69 15.53
CA ALA A 376 -20.67 12.04 16.09
C ALA A 376 -20.82 11.81 17.59
N ILE A 377 -20.28 10.69 18.07
CA ILE A 377 -20.14 10.37 19.49
C ILE A 377 -18.65 10.40 19.80
N ILE A 378 -18.23 11.30 20.69
CA ILE A 378 -16.82 11.47 21.07
C ILE A 378 -16.65 10.89 22.47
N ILE A 379 -15.79 9.88 22.60
CA ILE A 379 -15.60 9.11 23.84
C ILE A 379 -14.12 8.96 24.16
N THR A 380 -13.78 8.87 25.45
CA THR A 380 -12.39 8.60 25.86
C THR A 380 -12.02 7.13 25.66
N HIS A 381 -10.73 6.84 25.46
CA HIS A 381 -10.22 5.46 25.45
C HIS A 381 -10.70 4.64 26.66
N ASP A 382 -10.69 5.24 27.86
CA ASP A 382 -11.10 4.54 29.08
C ASP A 382 -12.60 4.27 29.14
N ALA A 383 -13.44 5.19 28.65
CA ALA A 383 -14.87 4.96 28.54
C ALA A 383 -15.21 3.92 27.44
N PHE A 384 -14.44 3.86 26.35
CA PHE A 384 -14.63 2.90 25.27
C PHE A 384 -14.43 1.43 25.71
N LYS A 385 -13.45 1.16 26.58
CA LYS A 385 -13.19 -0.19 27.16
C LYS A 385 -14.40 -0.81 27.86
N PHE A 386 -15.38 0.01 28.22
CA PHE A 386 -16.57 -0.40 28.96
C PHE A 386 -17.78 -0.68 28.08
N ILE A 387 -17.66 -0.53 26.76
CA ILE A 387 -18.70 -0.92 25.80
C ILE A 387 -18.56 -2.44 25.56
N PRO A 388 -19.58 -3.25 25.91
CA PRO A 388 -19.49 -4.69 25.75
C PRO A 388 -19.42 -5.06 24.26
N VAL A 389 -18.50 -5.95 23.92
CA VAL A 389 -18.38 -6.54 22.60
C VAL A 389 -19.25 -7.80 22.57
N GLU A 390 -19.93 -8.06 21.45
CA GLU A 390 -20.78 -9.24 21.33
C GLU A 390 -19.94 -10.54 21.35
N ALA A 391 -20.32 -11.53 22.16
CA ALA A 391 -19.55 -12.77 22.34
C ALA A 391 -19.45 -13.64 21.06
N GLY A 392 -20.27 -13.36 20.04
CA GLY A 392 -20.11 -13.91 18.68
C GLY A 392 -18.92 -13.28 17.95
N PHE A 393 -18.80 -11.96 18.02
CA PHE A 393 -17.69 -11.19 17.47
C PHE A 393 -16.36 -11.49 18.17
N GLU A 394 -16.35 -11.71 19.50
CA GLU A 394 -15.14 -12.15 20.22
C GLU A 394 -14.67 -13.56 19.82
N ARG A 395 -15.59 -14.46 19.43
CA ARG A 395 -15.25 -15.82 18.96
C ARG A 395 -14.80 -15.86 17.51
N GLU A 396 -15.36 -14.98 16.66
CA GLU A 396 -14.92 -14.79 15.28
C GLU A 396 -13.57 -14.04 15.22
N MET A 397 -13.32 -13.14 16.18
CA MET A 397 -12.04 -12.49 16.43
C MET A 397 -11.06 -13.36 17.26
N GLY A 398 -10.70 -14.53 16.74
CA GLY A 398 -9.43 -15.15 17.12
C GLY A 398 -8.27 -14.29 16.64
N TRP A 399 -7.97 -13.19 17.35
CA TRP A 399 -6.84 -12.27 17.12
C TRP A 399 -6.39 -12.15 15.65
N THR A 400 -7.15 -11.43 14.83
CA THR A 400 -6.65 -10.55 13.76
C THR A 400 -7.80 -9.66 13.31
N ALA A 401 -7.64 -8.35 13.47
CA ALA A 401 -8.67 -7.35 13.31
C ALA A 401 -9.01 -7.11 11.83
N SER A 402 -10.22 -7.47 11.40
CA SER A 402 -11.06 -6.57 10.61
C SER A 402 -12.44 -7.16 10.33
N LEU A 403 -13.50 -6.42 10.68
CA LEU A 403 -14.75 -6.20 9.93
C LEU A 403 -15.83 -5.66 10.89
N GLN A 404 -16.18 -4.38 10.77
CA GLN A 404 -17.35 -3.80 11.45
C GLN A 404 -18.49 -3.63 10.44
N HIS A 405 -19.68 -4.09 10.83
CA HIS A 405 -20.93 -3.61 10.26
C HIS A 405 -21.27 -2.24 10.89
N GLN A 406 -21.53 -1.26 10.02
CA GLN A 406 -22.25 0.01 10.25
C GLN A 406 -21.89 0.92 11.44
N CYS A 407 -20.62 0.94 11.86
CA CYS A 407 -20.06 2.03 12.66
C CYS A 407 -18.66 2.37 12.15
N ALA A 408 -18.44 3.62 11.73
CA ALA A 408 -17.09 4.11 11.45
C ALA A 408 -16.40 4.48 12.77
N MET A 409 -15.38 3.71 13.16
CA MET A 409 -14.50 4.05 14.27
C MET A 409 -13.24 4.75 13.76
N MET A 410 -12.94 5.92 14.31
CA MET A 410 -11.69 6.63 14.07
C MET A 410 -10.92 6.79 15.38
N GLU A 411 -9.70 6.26 15.42
CA GLU A 411 -8.79 6.38 16.57
C GLU A 411 -7.80 7.53 16.35
N VAL A 412 -7.61 8.33 17.41
CA VAL A 412 -6.59 9.38 17.48
C VAL A 412 -5.50 8.92 18.44
N HIS A 413 -4.33 8.57 17.91
CA HIS A 413 -3.10 8.38 18.70
C HIS A 413 -2.40 9.69 18.99
#